data_AF-X0X368-F1
#
_entry.id   AF-X0X368-F1
#
_cell.length_a   1.000
_cell.length_b   1.000
_cell.length_c   1.000
_cell.angle_alpha   90.00
_cell.angle_beta   90.00
_cell.angle_gamma   90.00
#
_symmetry.space_group_name_H-M   'P 1'
#
loop_
_entity.id
_entity.type
_entity.pdbx_description
1 polymer ?
#
loop_
_entity_poly.entity_id
_entity_poly.type
_entity_poly.pdbx_seq_one_letter_code
_entity_poly.pdbx_strand_id
1 'polypeptide(L)'
;ERVEELFRFKSKLEVFLPREERIYGYYHLPVLYGDRIVARLEPKMDRENAVMIVRGYWLEDGFEPTDDYRDKLHGNLESFARFHGARETVWLTETKGV
;
A
#
# COMPACT_ATOMS: atom_id res chain seq x y z
N GLU A 1 18.61 -7.54 -4.47
CA GLU A 1 19.86 -7.10 -3.80
C GLU A 1 19.78 -5.66 -3.29
N ARG A 2 20.00 -4.60 -4.08
CA ARG A 2 20.11 -3.22 -3.53
C ARG A 2 18.93 -2.71 -2.67
N VAL A 3 17.68 -3.00 -3.04
CA VAL A 3 16.50 -2.56 -2.26
C VAL A 3 16.41 -3.30 -0.92
N GLU A 4 16.80 -4.57 -0.90
CA GLU A 4 16.81 -5.38 0.32
C GLU A 4 17.95 -4.93 1.25
N GLU A 5 19.12 -4.61 0.70
CA GLU A 5 20.25 -4.13 1.49
C GLU A 5 20.01 -2.73 2.09
N LEU A 6 19.42 -1.81 1.32
CA LEU A 6 19.19 -0.43 1.76
C LEU A 6 17.97 -0.27 2.65
N PHE A 7 16.89 -1.00 2.36
CA PHE A 7 15.59 -0.79 3.02
C PHE A 7 15.13 -1.99 3.86
N ARG A 8 15.92 -3.07 3.92
CA ARG A 8 15.53 -4.36 4.54
C ARG A 8 14.20 -4.89 4.01
N PHE A 9 13.90 -4.55 2.75
CA PHE A 9 12.61 -4.80 2.12
C PHE A 9 12.77 -5.78 0.96
N LYS A 10 12.10 -6.93 1.07
CA LYS A 10 11.98 -7.87 -0.04
C LYS A 10 10.87 -7.39 -0.97
N SER A 11 11.24 -6.76 -2.07
CA SER A 11 10.31 -6.44 -3.15
C SER A 11 10.12 -7.67 -4.02
N LYS A 12 8.96 -8.35 -3.92
CA LYS A 12 8.57 -9.42 -4.84
C LYS A 12 7.27 -9.01 -5.53
N LEU A 13 7.34 -8.75 -6.83
CA LEU A 13 6.13 -8.52 -7.62
C LEU A 13 5.40 -9.86 -7.80
N GLU A 14 4.24 -10.00 -7.18
CA GLU A 14 3.48 -11.25 -7.16
C GLU A 14 2.50 -11.39 -8.34
N VAL A 15 2.48 -10.42 -9.26
CA VAL A 15 1.75 -10.49 -10.54
C VAL A 15 2.06 -11.76 -11.34
N PHE A 16 3.29 -12.26 -11.22
CA PHE A 16 3.74 -13.49 -11.90
C PHE A 16 3.37 -14.78 -11.16
N LEU A 17 2.89 -14.69 -9.91
CA LEU A 17 2.45 -15.84 -9.15
C LEU A 17 0.97 -16.15 -9.45
N PRO A 18 0.57 -17.44 -9.44
CA PRO A 18 -0.82 -17.83 -9.36
C PRO A 18 -1.52 -17.12 -8.19
N ARG A 19 -2.81 -16.82 -8.33
CA ARG A 19 -3.57 -16.04 -7.32
C ARG A 19 -3.47 -16.63 -5.91
N GLU A 20 -3.42 -17.94 -5.80
CA GLU A 20 -3.39 -18.69 -4.53
C GLU A 20 -2.04 -18.61 -3.80
N GLU A 21 -0.95 -18.29 -4.51
CA GLU A 21 0.40 -18.16 -3.95
C GLU A 21 0.74 -16.72 -3.54
N ARG A 22 -0.18 -15.77 -3.73
CA ARG A 22 0.03 -14.35 -3.45
C ARG A 22 -0.15 -14.08 -1.96
N ILE A 23 0.81 -13.36 -1.38
CA ILE A 23 0.79 -12.91 0.02
C ILE A 23 0.28 -11.48 0.11
N TYR A 24 0.71 -10.60 -0.81
CA TYR A 24 0.46 -9.15 -0.78
C TYR A 24 -0.40 -8.64 -1.94
N GLY A 25 -0.96 -9.56 -2.73
CA GLY A 25 -1.86 -9.21 -3.84
C GLY A 25 -1.14 -9.00 -5.17
N TYR A 26 -1.88 -8.56 -6.18
CA TYR A 26 -1.41 -8.56 -7.57
C TYR A 26 -0.32 -7.51 -7.81
N TYR A 27 -0.53 -6.30 -7.27
CA TYR A 27 0.40 -5.18 -7.43
C TYR A 27 0.37 -4.28 -6.20
N HIS A 28 1.30 -4.52 -5.27
CA HIS A 28 1.46 -3.69 -4.09
C HIS A 28 2.55 -2.63 -4.31
N LEU A 29 2.36 -1.48 -3.69
CA LEU A 29 3.29 -0.37 -3.63
C LEU A 29 3.95 -0.32 -2.25
N PRO A 30 5.27 -0.10 -2.17
CA PRO A 30 5.93 0.18 -0.90
C PRO A 30 5.52 1.55 -0.37
N VAL A 31 5.23 1.63 0.93
CA VAL A 31 5.00 2.88 1.65
C VAL A 31 6.29 3.29 2.34
N LEU A 32 6.90 4.36 1.83
CA LEU A 32 8.09 4.97 2.40
C LEU A 32 7.67 6.02 3.46
N TYR A 33 8.27 5.95 4.64
CA TYR A 33 8.10 6.94 5.69
C TYR A 33 9.46 7.28 6.32
N GLY A 34 9.85 8.54 6.22
CA GLY A 34 11.21 8.96 6.52
C GLY A 34 12.19 8.27 5.55
N ASP A 35 13.07 7.43 6.09
CA ASP A 35 14.09 6.68 5.38
C ASP A 35 13.79 5.17 5.28
N ARG A 36 12.62 4.72 5.75
CA ARG A 36 12.25 3.29 5.82
C ARG A 36 11.01 2.97 5.01
N ILE A 37 11.00 1.79 4.39
CA ILE A 37 9.75 1.20 3.91
C ILE A 37 9.08 0.55 5.10
N VAL A 38 7.87 1.01 5.41
CA VAL A 38 7.17 0.69 6.66
C VAL A 38 5.87 -0.08 6.44
N ALA A 39 5.37 -0.11 5.21
CA ALA A 39 4.19 -0.87 4.84
C ALA A 39 4.15 -1.18 3.35
N ARG A 40 3.20 -2.03 2.95
CA ARG A 40 2.76 -2.27 1.58
C ARG A 40 1.31 -1.87 1.45
N LEU A 41 0.94 -1.30 0.31
CA LEU A 41 -0.43 -0.91 0.00
C LEU A 41 -0.79 -1.44 -1.39
N GLU A 42 -1.93 -2.11 -1.56
CA GLU A 42 -2.43 -2.55 -2.86
C GLU A 42 -3.57 -1.62 -3.31
N PRO A 43 -3.27 -0.55 -4.07
CA PRO A 43 -4.30 0.32 -4.61
C PRO A 43 -4.80 -0.24 -5.94
N LYS A 44 -6.10 -0.14 -6.18
CA LYS A 44 -6.72 -0.41 -7.46
C LYS A 44 -7.63 0.73 -7.84
N MET A 45 -7.35 1.36 -8.97
CA MET A 45 -8.27 2.31 -9.58
C MET A 45 -9.45 1.56 -10.22
N ASP A 46 -10.65 1.77 -9.71
CA ASP A 46 -11.90 1.50 -10.42
C ASP A 46 -12.24 2.72 -11.29
N ARG A 47 -11.97 2.59 -12.59
CA ARG A 47 -12.15 3.68 -13.55
C ARG A 47 -13.61 3.94 -13.90
N GLU A 48 -14.47 2.95 -13.78
CA GLU A 48 -15.89 3.07 -14.10
C GLU A 48 -16.60 3.92 -13.05
N ASN A 49 -16.31 3.65 -11.78
CA ASN A 49 -16.90 4.36 -10.64
C ASN A 49 -16.06 5.57 -10.18
N ALA A 50 -14.85 5.75 -10.74
CA ALA A 50 -13.87 6.75 -10.30
C ALA A 50 -13.51 6.62 -8.81
N VAL A 51 -13.27 5.38 -8.35
CA VAL A 51 -12.95 5.05 -6.95
C VAL A 51 -11.55 4.45 -6.86
N MET A 52 -10.72 4.95 -5.94
CA MET A 52 -9.47 4.30 -5.57
C MET A 52 -9.75 3.28 -4.47
N ILE A 53 -9.63 2.01 -4.80
CA ILE A 53 -9.89 0.90 -3.88
C ILE A 53 -8.57 0.45 -3.27
N VAL A 54 -8.39 0.61 -1.96
CA VAL A 54 -7.30 -0.05 -1.23
C VAL A 54 -7.72 -1.47 -0.89
N ARG A 55 -7.11 -2.44 -1.57
CA ARG A 55 -7.43 -3.87 -1.45
C ARG A 55 -6.68 -4.56 -0.34
N GLY A 56 -5.57 -3.99 0.08
CA GLY A 56 -4.81 -4.49 1.21
C GLY A 56 -3.76 -3.50 1.65
N TYR A 57 -3.42 -3.60 2.92
CA TYR A 57 -2.43 -2.78 3.58
C TYR A 57 -1.75 -3.63 4.66
N TRP A 58 -0.43 -3.73 4.60
CA TRP A 58 0.37 -4.60 5.45
C TRP A 58 1.52 -3.81 6.03
N LEU A 59 1.59 -3.73 7.36
CA LEU A 59 2.75 -3.15 8.04
C LEU A 59 3.94 -4.09 7.92
N GLU A 60 5.13 -3.52 7.76
CA GLU A 60 6.37 -4.27 7.87
C GLU A 60 6.74 -4.44 9.36
N ASP A 61 7.41 -5.54 9.68
CA ASP A 61 7.79 -5.87 11.06
C ASP A 61 8.62 -4.75 11.72
N GLY A 62 8.32 -4.47 12.99
CA GLY A 62 9.04 -3.46 13.77
C GLY A 62 8.74 -2.02 13.36
N PHE A 63 7.57 -1.79 12.76
CA PHE A 63 6.99 -0.47 12.60
C PHE A 63 5.62 -0.39 13.29
N GLU A 64 5.46 0.61 14.15
CA GLU A 64 4.19 0.89 14.83
C GLU A 64 3.64 2.22 14.27
N PRO A 65 2.44 2.24 13.66
CA PRO A 65 1.86 3.46 13.10
C PRO A 65 1.56 4.52 14.16
N THR A 66 2.15 5.70 14.02
CA THR A 66 1.78 6.89 14.80
C THR A 66 0.65 7.66 14.13
N ASP A 67 0.01 8.58 14.86
CA ASP A 67 -1.03 9.46 14.30
C ASP A 67 -0.48 10.31 13.14
N ASP A 68 0.71 10.90 13.30
CA ASP A 68 1.38 11.67 12.22
C ASP A 68 1.63 10.82 10.96
N TYR A 69 1.99 9.54 11.13
CA TYR A 69 2.12 8.64 9.99
C TYR A 69 0.77 8.38 9.31
N ARG A 70 -0.30 8.13 10.10
CA ARG A 70 -1.64 7.87 9.58
C ARG A 70 -2.18 9.08 8.80
N ASP A 71 -1.98 10.28 9.33
CA ASP A 71 -2.38 11.54 8.68
C ASP A 71 -1.65 11.74 7.34
N LYS A 72 -0.33 11.53 7.32
CA LYS A 72 0.47 11.62 6.10
C LYS A 72 0.11 10.54 5.08
N LEU A 73 -0.11 9.31 5.53
CA LEU A 73 -0.53 8.21 4.66
C LEU A 73 -1.86 8.55 4.00
N HIS A 74 -2.84 9.03 4.78
CA HIS A 74 -4.15 9.41 4.28
C HIS A 74 -4.05 10.54 3.24
N GLY A 75 -3.38 11.65 3.58
CA GLY A 75 -3.23 12.78 2.65
C GLY A 75 -2.47 12.44 1.37
N ASN A 76 -1.43 11.60 1.46
CA ASN A 76 -0.70 11.10 0.30
C ASN A 76 -1.56 10.17 -0.55
N LEU A 77 -2.35 9.29 0.06
CA LEU A 77 -3.25 8.39 -0.65
C LEU A 77 -4.36 9.16 -1.37
N GLU A 78 -4.95 10.18 -0.75
CA GLU A 78 -5.93 11.06 -1.40
C GLU A 78 -5.33 11.82 -2.58
N SER A 79 -4.10 12.32 -2.43
CA SER A 79 -3.37 13.00 -3.51
C SER A 79 -3.07 12.04 -4.66
N PHE A 80 -2.63 10.82 -4.34
CA PHE A 80 -2.40 9.75 -5.30
C PHE A 80 -3.71 9.33 -6.01
N ALA A 81 -4.81 9.17 -5.27
CA ALA A 81 -6.11 8.83 -5.78
C ALA A 81 -6.60 9.88 -6.79
N ARG A 82 -6.53 11.16 -6.42
CA ARG A 82 -6.89 12.29 -7.29
C ARG A 82 -6.04 12.35 -8.55
N PHE A 83 -4.73 12.13 -8.44
CA PHE A 83 -3.82 12.06 -9.59
C PHE A 83 -4.24 10.97 -10.59
N HIS A 84 -4.78 9.85 -10.10
CA HIS A 84 -5.31 8.76 -10.93
C HIS A 84 -6.76 8.97 -11.41
N GLY A 85 -7.38 10.09 -11.05
CA GLY A 85 -8.75 10.45 -11.44
C GLY A 85 -9.85 9.92 -10.52
N ALA A 86 -9.50 9.42 -9.33
CA ALA A 86 -10.49 9.02 -8.34
C ALA A 86 -11.15 10.24 -7.66
N ARG A 87 -12.44 10.11 -7.36
CA ARG A 87 -13.22 11.08 -6.59
C ARG A 87 -13.29 10.71 -5.11
N GLU A 88 -13.13 9.44 -4.80
CA GLU A 88 -13.11 8.92 -3.45
C GLU A 88 -12.15 7.74 -3.33
N THR A 89 -11.82 7.41 -2.08
CA THR A 89 -10.97 6.27 -1.73
C THR A 89 -11.74 5.36 -0.79
N VAL A 90 -11.76 4.06 -1.07
CA VAL A 90 -12.44 3.04 -0.27
C VAL A 90 -11.45 1.96 0.14
N TRP A 91 -11.49 1.55 1.40
CA TRP A 91 -10.66 0.46 1.93
C TRP A 91 -11.52 -0.80 2.02
N LEU A 92 -11.10 -1.90 1.39
CA LEU A 92 -11.88 -3.16 1.36
C LEU A 92 -11.58 -4.12 2.51
N THR A 93 -10.55 -3.86 3.31
CA THR A 93 -10.14 -4.75 4.40
C THR A 93 -10.49 -4.15 5.75
N GLU A 94 -11.14 -4.96 6.60
CA GLU A 94 -11.02 -4.82 8.05
C GLU A 94 -9.53 -4.90 8.40
N THR A 95 -8.96 -3.77 8.78
CA THR A 95 -7.56 -3.64 9.14
C THR A 95 -7.27 -4.54 10.35
N LYS A 96 -6.36 -5.52 10.22
CA LYS A 96 -5.58 -5.93 11.39
C LYS A 96 -4.66 -4.75 11.74
N GLY A 97 -5.10 -3.93 12.69
CA GLY A 97 -4.34 -2.79 13.20
C GLY A 97 -4.83 -1.43 12.67
N VAL A 98 -6.04 -1.03 13.05
CA VAL A 98 -6.24 0.38 13.45
C VAL A 98 -5.84 0.46 14.91
#